data_AF-A0A317SKY1-F1
#
_entry.id   AF-A0A317SKY1-F1
#
_cell.length_a   1.000
_cell.length_b   1.000
_cell.length_c   1.000
_cell.angle_alpha   90.00
_cell.angle_beta   90.00
_cell.angle_gamma   90.00
#
_symmetry.space_group_name_H-M   'P 1'
#
loop_
_entity.id
_entity.type
_entity.pdbx_description
1 polymer ?
#
loop_
_entity_poly.entity_id
_entity_poly.type
_entity_poly.pdbx_seq_one_letter_code
_entity_poly.pdbx_strand_id
1 'polypeptide(L)'
;MTPDELSKILLLDEYQVLGIPQEDFARLEPHIGNRAYTYRPATGELRIKVPSQIHGTVSSWASDLRQEGEVVGAFDCRDLSLISEGSLQGFMGEYEGIIKVPDCAIVPRGRFWPTLVFEFGYTEPYEDLKADVKLSLEGSAGKISKIIIIKLDPLRDGETEIQKGFVEIWHLVDGQVKKHGRRKSLFPPPRSHAEQKLELSLRDILRSQLDNLANEGWGKEDTIALHF
;
A
#
# COMPACT_ATOMS: atom_id res chain seq x y z
N MET A 1 -25.43 11.60 5.90
CA MET A 1 -25.36 10.80 4.66
C MET A 1 -25.98 9.43 4.91
N THR A 2 -26.83 8.96 4.01
CA THR A 2 -27.46 7.63 4.06
C THR A 2 -26.61 6.58 3.32
N PRO A 3 -26.83 5.27 3.54
CA PRO A 3 -26.12 4.23 2.79
C PRO A 3 -26.40 4.27 1.28
N ASP A 4 -27.63 4.65 0.90
CA ASP A 4 -28.03 4.78 -0.51
C ASP A 4 -27.33 5.97 -1.18
N GLU A 5 -27.17 7.09 -0.47
CA GLU A 5 -26.39 8.24 -0.95
C GLU A 5 -24.92 7.86 -1.14
N LEU A 6 -24.31 7.19 -0.16
CA LEU A 6 -22.94 6.71 -0.27
C LEU A 6 -22.78 5.75 -1.45
N SER A 7 -23.69 4.78 -1.59
CA SER A 7 -23.65 3.81 -2.70
C SER A 7 -23.71 4.51 -4.07
N LYS A 8 -24.51 5.57 -4.22
CA LYS A 8 -24.56 6.36 -5.46
C LYS A 8 -23.25 7.09 -5.74
N ILE A 9 -22.62 7.66 -4.70
CA ILE A 9 -21.31 8.32 -4.83
C ILE A 9 -20.24 7.30 -5.25
N LEU A 10 -20.26 6.10 -4.66
CA LEU A 10 -19.28 5.05 -4.95
C LEU A 10 -19.41 4.45 -6.37
N LEU A 11 -20.48 4.76 -7.10
CA LEU A 11 -20.66 4.41 -8.51
C LEU A 11 -20.06 5.44 -9.48
N LEU A 12 -19.60 6.60 -8.99
CA LEU A 12 -19.00 7.62 -9.85
C LEU A 12 -17.59 7.23 -10.35
N ASP A 13 -17.03 6.12 -9.87
CA ASP A 13 -15.68 5.63 -10.23
C ASP A 13 -14.58 6.71 -10.13
N GLU A 14 -14.74 7.61 -9.16
CA GLU A 14 -13.86 8.74 -8.87
C GLU A 14 -13.31 8.68 -7.45
N TYR A 15 -12.12 9.23 -7.23
CA TYR A 15 -11.54 9.36 -5.91
C TYR A 15 -12.38 10.31 -5.07
N GLN A 16 -12.84 9.87 -3.90
CA GLN A 16 -13.78 10.61 -3.07
C GLN A 16 -13.14 11.14 -1.80
N VAL A 17 -13.49 12.37 -1.44
CA VAL A 17 -13.20 12.95 -0.12
C VAL A 17 -14.52 13.42 0.48
N LEU A 18 -14.98 12.72 1.51
CA LEU A 18 -16.30 12.89 2.11
C LEU A 18 -16.18 13.35 3.56
N GLY A 19 -17.10 14.20 4.00
CA GLY A 19 -17.28 14.54 5.42
C GLY A 19 -18.30 13.61 6.07
N ILE A 20 -17.82 12.65 6.86
CA ILE A 20 -18.59 11.64 7.60
C ILE A 20 -18.30 11.78 9.11
N PRO A 21 -19.26 12.28 9.90
CA PRO A 21 -19.15 12.31 11.36
C PRO A 21 -18.84 10.94 11.96
N GLN A 22 -18.13 10.90 13.08
CA GLN A 22 -17.69 9.65 13.71
C GLN A 22 -18.85 8.74 14.11
N GLU A 23 -19.94 9.32 14.59
CA GLU A 23 -21.17 8.62 14.95
C GLU A 23 -21.86 7.95 13.75
N ASP A 24 -21.64 8.46 12.54
CA ASP A 24 -22.21 7.93 11.30
C ASP A 24 -21.33 6.87 10.65
N PHE A 25 -20.01 6.92 10.88
CA PHE A 25 -19.05 6.08 10.16
C PHE A 25 -19.31 4.58 10.33
N ALA A 26 -19.54 4.12 11.57
CA ALA A 26 -19.77 2.69 11.84
C ALA A 26 -20.97 2.10 11.07
N ARG A 27 -21.98 2.94 10.78
CA ARG A 27 -23.15 2.55 9.99
C ARG A 27 -22.85 2.55 8.49
N LEU A 28 -21.91 3.38 8.02
CA LEU A 28 -21.59 3.57 6.61
C LEU A 28 -20.44 2.70 6.12
N GLU A 29 -19.49 2.36 6.98
CA GLU A 29 -18.29 1.58 6.65
C GLU A 29 -18.61 0.27 5.90
N PRO A 30 -19.61 -0.55 6.30
CA PRO A 30 -19.93 -1.78 5.58
C PRO A 30 -20.36 -1.57 4.12
N HIS A 31 -20.79 -0.35 3.77
CA HIS A 31 -21.24 0.01 2.41
C HIS A 31 -20.10 0.51 1.51
N ILE A 32 -18.90 0.75 2.06
CA ILE A 32 -17.72 1.11 1.26
C ILE A 32 -17.26 -0.08 0.40
N GLY A 33 -17.55 -1.31 0.85
CA GLY A 33 -17.15 -2.55 0.21
C GLY A 33 -15.64 -2.76 0.29
N ASN A 34 -15.07 -3.37 -0.75
CA ASN A 34 -13.67 -3.81 -0.76
C ASN A 34 -12.70 -2.71 -1.21
N ARG A 35 -13.06 -1.44 -1.03
CA ARG A 35 -12.24 -0.30 -1.47
C ARG A 35 -11.19 0.04 -0.41
N ALA A 36 -10.00 0.41 -0.86
CA ALA A 36 -9.03 1.07 -0.01
C ALA A 36 -9.56 2.45 0.41
N TYR A 37 -9.38 2.80 1.68
CA TYR A 37 -9.84 4.07 2.22
C TYR A 37 -9.02 4.50 3.44
N THR A 38 -9.08 5.79 3.77
CA THR A 38 -8.56 6.36 5.02
C THR A 38 -9.68 7.13 5.70
N TYR A 39 -10.01 6.78 6.94
CA TYR A 39 -10.98 7.50 7.76
C TYR A 39 -10.30 8.19 8.95
N ARG A 40 -10.51 9.49 9.09
CA ARG A 40 -9.96 10.33 10.17
C ARG A 40 -11.10 10.79 11.09
N PRO A 41 -11.33 10.11 12.23
CA PRO A 41 -12.46 10.43 13.10
C PRO A 41 -12.43 11.87 13.63
N ALA A 42 -11.24 12.39 13.95
CA ALA A 42 -11.08 13.74 14.52
C ALA A 42 -11.60 14.86 13.62
N THR A 43 -11.59 14.66 12.29
CA THR A 43 -12.10 15.62 11.31
C THR A 43 -13.36 15.13 10.59
N GLY A 44 -13.75 13.87 10.81
CA GLY A 44 -14.76 13.18 10.03
C GLY A 44 -14.39 12.99 8.56
N GLU A 45 -13.12 13.11 8.17
CA GLU A 45 -12.72 12.99 6.76
C GLU A 45 -12.62 11.51 6.36
N LEU A 46 -13.36 11.12 5.32
CA LEU A 46 -13.28 9.80 4.67
C LEU A 46 -12.75 9.97 3.24
N ARG A 47 -11.57 9.42 2.97
CA ARG A 47 -10.98 9.35 1.62
C ARG A 47 -11.14 7.95 1.07
N ILE A 48 -11.74 7.79 -0.10
CA ILE A 48 -12.05 6.49 -0.70
C ILE A 48 -11.42 6.43 -2.09
N LYS A 49 -10.65 5.37 -2.34
CA LYS A 49 -10.03 5.11 -3.65
C LYS A 49 -10.98 4.43 -4.62
N VAL A 50 -10.70 4.61 -5.90
CA VAL A 50 -11.48 3.99 -6.99
C VAL A 50 -11.09 2.53 -7.15
N PRO A 51 -12.02 1.56 -7.10
CA PRO A 51 -11.71 0.17 -7.39
C PRO A 51 -11.64 -0.06 -8.91
N SER A 52 -10.63 0.48 -9.59
CA SER A 52 -10.44 0.25 -11.03
C SER A 52 -9.75 -1.09 -11.30
N GLN A 53 -9.90 -1.64 -12.52
CA GLN A 53 -9.14 -2.83 -12.93
C GLN A 53 -7.63 -2.63 -12.74
N ILE A 54 -7.15 -1.40 -12.96
CA ILE A 54 -5.75 -1.03 -12.76
C ILE A 54 -5.38 -1.12 -11.26
N HIS A 55 -6.25 -0.69 -10.34
CA HIS A 55 -6.02 -0.88 -8.90
C HIS A 55 -5.90 -2.37 -8.54
N GLY A 56 -6.70 -3.26 -9.15
CA GLY A 56 -6.61 -4.70 -8.91
C GLY A 56 -5.22 -5.29 -9.18
N THR A 57 -4.43 -4.68 -10.07
CA THR A 57 -3.07 -5.13 -10.41
C THR A 57 -2.06 -4.94 -9.28
N VAL A 58 -2.34 -4.09 -8.28
CA VAL A 58 -1.41 -3.88 -7.15
C VAL A 58 -1.13 -5.17 -6.36
N SER A 59 -2.11 -6.06 -6.30
CA SER A 59 -1.97 -7.37 -5.64
C SER A 59 -0.98 -8.28 -6.37
N SER A 60 -0.78 -8.11 -7.69
CA SER A 60 0.21 -8.88 -8.43
C SER A 60 1.63 -8.52 -7.98
N TRP A 61 1.92 -7.23 -7.75
CA TRP A 61 3.24 -6.78 -7.27
C TRP A 61 3.62 -7.42 -5.92
N ALA A 62 2.66 -7.50 -5.01
CA ALA A 62 2.87 -8.15 -3.71
C ALA A 62 3.01 -9.67 -3.86
N SER A 63 2.24 -10.29 -4.77
CA SER A 63 2.34 -11.72 -5.09
C SER A 63 3.67 -12.08 -5.72
N ASP A 64 4.17 -11.27 -6.65
CA ASP A 64 5.43 -11.49 -7.37
C ASP A 64 6.62 -11.41 -6.42
N LEU A 65 6.63 -10.45 -5.48
CA LEU A 65 7.66 -10.37 -4.45
C LEU A 65 7.66 -11.62 -3.56
N ARG A 66 6.48 -12.09 -3.16
CA ARG A 66 6.34 -13.30 -2.34
C ARG A 66 6.79 -14.54 -3.11
N GLN A 67 6.43 -14.65 -4.37
CA GLN A 67 6.82 -15.74 -5.24
C GLN A 67 8.33 -15.75 -5.47
N GLU A 68 8.94 -14.60 -5.74
CA GLU A 68 10.39 -14.52 -5.93
C GLU A 68 11.14 -14.99 -4.69
N GLY A 69 10.71 -14.55 -3.50
CA GLY A 69 11.32 -15.00 -2.24
C GLY A 69 11.22 -16.51 -2.00
N GLU A 70 10.13 -17.15 -2.43
CA GLU A 70 10.01 -18.62 -2.42
C GLU A 70 10.92 -19.28 -3.47
N VAL A 71 10.96 -18.75 -4.69
CA VAL A 71 11.77 -19.29 -5.80
C VAL A 71 13.25 -19.29 -5.46
N VAL A 72 13.76 -18.21 -4.86
CA VAL A 72 15.16 -18.14 -4.42
C VAL A 72 15.41 -18.88 -3.10
N GLY A 73 14.35 -19.40 -2.46
CA GLY A 73 14.44 -20.18 -1.24
C GLY A 73 14.69 -19.35 0.02
N ALA A 74 14.31 -18.07 0.05
CA ALA A 74 14.50 -17.20 1.21
C ALA A 74 13.49 -17.46 2.34
N PHE A 75 12.26 -17.84 2.01
CA PHE A 75 11.17 -18.20 2.93
C PHE A 75 10.14 -19.09 2.20
N ASP A 76 9.21 -19.72 2.93
CA ASP A 76 8.09 -20.47 2.33
C ASP A 76 6.96 -19.52 1.91
N CYS A 77 6.25 -19.79 0.81
CA CYS A 77 5.15 -18.92 0.39
C CYS A 77 4.02 -18.80 1.43
N ARG A 78 3.87 -19.78 2.32
CA ARG A 78 2.89 -19.79 3.41
C ARG A 78 3.32 -18.91 4.60
N ASP A 79 4.56 -18.47 4.62
CA ASP A 79 5.08 -17.58 5.66
C ASP A 79 4.62 -16.13 5.47
N LEU A 80 4.13 -15.76 4.29
CA LEU A 80 3.66 -14.41 3.99
C LEU A 80 2.20 -14.43 3.52
N SER A 81 1.34 -13.70 4.22
CA SER A 81 -0.05 -13.46 3.81
C SER A 81 -0.17 -12.15 3.04
N LEU A 82 -1.00 -12.15 1.99
CA LEU A 82 -1.40 -10.94 1.28
C LEU A 82 -2.77 -10.49 1.79
N ILE A 83 -2.90 -9.19 2.05
CA ILE A 83 -4.16 -8.59 2.54
C ILE A 83 -4.50 -7.39 1.66
N SER A 84 -5.71 -7.41 1.08
CA SER A 84 -6.20 -6.33 0.19
C SER A 84 -7.43 -5.60 0.74
N GLU A 85 -7.98 -6.06 1.87
CA GLU A 85 -9.26 -5.56 2.44
C GLU A 85 -9.20 -5.40 3.97
N GLY A 86 -8.03 -5.60 4.57
CA GLY A 86 -7.87 -5.56 6.02
C GLY A 86 -7.71 -4.13 6.53
N SER A 87 -8.54 -3.73 7.49
CA SER A 87 -8.38 -2.44 8.16
C SER A 87 -7.21 -2.47 9.16
N LEU A 88 -6.34 -1.48 9.01
CA LEU A 88 -5.27 -1.17 9.95
C LEU A 88 -5.82 -0.16 10.96
N GLN A 89 -5.72 -0.54 12.24
CA GLN A 89 -6.19 0.22 13.39
C GLN A 89 -5.19 0.13 14.53
N GLY A 90 -5.20 1.10 15.43
CA GLY A 90 -4.21 1.18 16.53
C GLY A 90 -2.92 1.86 16.12
N PHE A 91 -3.02 2.86 15.22
CA PHE A 91 -1.99 3.86 15.01
C PHE A 91 -1.76 4.67 16.30
N MET A 92 -0.54 5.22 16.46
CA MET A 92 -0.10 5.91 17.67
C MET A 92 0.16 7.41 17.43
N GLY A 93 0.21 8.18 18.51
CA GLY A 93 0.53 9.61 18.48
C GLY A 93 -0.59 10.42 17.83
N GLU A 94 -0.22 11.38 16.97
CA GLU A 94 -1.19 12.22 16.25
C GLU A 94 -2.13 11.45 15.31
N TYR A 95 -1.82 10.18 15.03
CA TYR A 95 -2.58 9.30 14.16
C TYR A 95 -3.54 8.37 14.90
N GLU A 96 -3.65 8.50 16.23
CA GLU A 96 -4.54 7.67 17.04
C GLU A 96 -6.00 7.76 16.56
N GLY A 97 -6.67 6.60 16.55
CA GLY A 97 -8.07 6.47 16.12
C GLY A 97 -8.27 6.43 14.59
N ILE A 98 -7.28 6.76 13.77
CA ILE A 98 -7.41 6.67 12.31
C ILE A 98 -7.57 5.21 11.88
N ILE A 99 -8.42 4.99 10.87
CA ILE A 99 -8.63 3.69 10.23
C ILE A 99 -8.10 3.78 8.80
N LYS A 100 -7.28 2.82 8.38
CA LYS A 100 -6.74 2.75 7.02
C LYS A 100 -6.94 1.36 6.46
N VAL A 101 -7.55 1.26 5.29
CA VAL A 101 -7.50 0.06 4.45
C VAL A 101 -6.47 0.33 3.34
N PRO A 102 -5.31 -0.36 3.31
CA PRO A 102 -4.35 -0.25 2.23
C PRO A 102 -4.85 -0.98 0.97
N ASP A 103 -4.29 -0.66 -0.20
CA ASP A 103 -4.64 -1.39 -1.43
C ASP A 103 -4.15 -2.84 -1.38
N CYS A 104 -2.91 -3.05 -0.93
CA CYS A 104 -2.41 -4.38 -0.62
C CYS A 104 -1.29 -4.29 0.44
N ALA A 105 -1.15 -5.35 1.24
CA ALA A 105 -0.11 -5.43 2.25
C ALA A 105 0.41 -6.86 2.43
N ILE A 106 1.68 -6.99 2.83
CA ILE A 106 2.31 -8.27 3.18
C ILE A 106 2.43 -8.37 4.69
N VAL A 107 1.90 -9.47 5.24
CA VAL A 107 1.96 -9.79 6.67
C VAL A 107 2.73 -11.10 6.86
N PRO A 108 3.93 -11.06 7.47
CA PRO A 108 4.61 -12.27 7.89
C PRO A 108 3.81 -13.03 8.95
N ARG A 109 3.83 -14.36 8.85
CA ARG A 109 3.18 -15.28 9.77
C ARG A 109 3.58 -14.97 11.21
N GLY A 110 2.60 -14.95 12.11
CA GLY A 110 2.83 -14.58 13.51
C GLY A 110 2.88 -13.07 13.78
N ARG A 111 2.52 -12.22 12.80
CA ARG A 111 2.31 -10.79 13.00
C ARG A 111 0.85 -10.41 12.76
N PHE A 112 0.39 -9.39 13.47
CA PHE A 112 -0.91 -8.76 13.23
C PHE A 112 -0.81 -7.61 12.22
N TRP A 113 0.29 -6.85 12.26
CA TRP A 113 0.53 -5.72 11.37
C TRP A 113 1.38 -6.11 10.16
N PRO A 114 1.10 -5.55 8.98
CA PRO A 114 1.94 -5.72 7.82
C PRO A 114 3.33 -5.13 8.04
N THR A 115 4.27 -5.65 7.28
CA THR A 115 5.63 -5.12 7.17
C THR A 115 5.78 -4.29 5.92
N LEU A 116 5.19 -4.74 4.80
CA LEU A 116 5.17 -4.00 3.55
C LEU A 116 3.75 -3.61 3.20
N VAL A 117 3.58 -2.40 2.68
CA VAL A 117 2.32 -1.90 2.13
C VAL A 117 2.55 -1.42 0.71
N PHE A 118 1.61 -1.72 -0.18
CA PHE A 118 1.57 -1.25 -1.54
C PHE A 118 0.38 -0.30 -1.65
N GLU A 119 0.64 0.94 -2.04
CA GLU A 119 -0.37 1.96 -2.28
C GLU A 119 -0.36 2.29 -3.76
N PHE A 120 -1.51 2.10 -4.40
CA PHE A 120 -1.72 2.44 -5.78
C PHE A 120 -2.38 3.81 -5.90
N GLY A 121 -2.06 4.54 -6.97
CA GLY A 121 -2.74 5.78 -7.31
C GLY A 121 -2.97 5.86 -8.81
N TYR A 122 -4.20 6.17 -9.18
CA TYR A 122 -4.57 6.52 -10.53
C TYR A 122 -5.10 7.95 -10.56
N THR A 123 -6.31 8.14 -10.05
CA THR A 123 -6.99 9.45 -9.93
C THR A 123 -6.60 10.18 -8.66
N GLU A 124 -6.06 9.46 -7.66
CA GLU A 124 -5.58 9.98 -6.39
C GLU A 124 -4.46 11.01 -6.61
N PRO A 125 -4.54 12.21 -5.99
CA PRO A 125 -3.44 13.15 -5.97
C PRO A 125 -2.20 12.54 -5.32
N TYR A 126 -1.02 12.78 -5.89
CA TYR A 126 0.23 12.24 -5.35
C TYR A 126 0.54 12.73 -3.92
N GLU A 127 0.13 13.94 -3.57
CA GLU A 127 0.30 14.46 -2.19
C GLU A 127 -0.60 13.72 -1.18
N ASP A 128 -1.76 13.23 -1.59
CA ASP A 128 -2.62 12.40 -0.74
C ASP A 128 -1.99 11.02 -0.50
N LEU A 129 -1.39 10.41 -1.53
CA LEU A 129 -0.63 9.17 -1.37
C LEU A 129 0.57 9.35 -0.42
N LYS A 130 1.27 10.48 -0.49
CA LYS A 130 2.34 10.81 0.45
C LYS A 130 1.82 11.01 1.87
N ALA A 131 0.66 11.62 2.04
CA ALA A 131 0.03 11.79 3.35
C ALA A 131 -0.35 10.43 3.97
N ASP A 132 -0.87 9.50 3.15
CA ASP A 132 -1.17 8.13 3.58
C ASP A 132 0.09 7.31 3.88
N VAL A 133 1.17 7.50 3.11
CA VAL A 133 2.49 6.94 3.44
C VAL A 133 2.99 7.47 4.77
N LYS A 134 2.87 8.79 4.99
CA LYS A 134 3.34 9.42 6.22
C LYS A 134 2.59 8.87 7.44
N LEU A 135 1.26 8.88 7.36
CA LEU A 135 0.36 8.27 8.34
C LEU A 135 0.78 6.84 8.67
N SER A 136 0.91 6.00 7.64
CA SER A 136 1.12 4.56 7.82
C SER A 136 2.50 4.27 8.41
N LEU A 137 3.54 4.99 8.00
CA LEU A 137 4.89 4.80 8.52
C LEU A 137 5.02 5.34 9.96
N GLU A 138 4.68 6.62 10.19
CA GLU A 138 4.84 7.25 11.50
C GLU A 138 3.85 6.69 12.53
N GLY A 139 2.57 6.59 12.16
CA GLY A 139 1.52 6.11 13.05
C GLY A 139 1.66 4.63 13.41
N SER A 140 2.25 3.80 12.55
CA SER A 140 2.44 2.38 12.87
C SER A 140 3.53 2.15 13.92
N ALA A 141 4.27 3.19 14.32
CA ALA A 141 5.33 3.14 15.32
C ALA A 141 6.37 2.04 15.03
N GLY A 142 6.77 1.93 13.76
CA GLY A 142 7.76 0.95 13.32
C GLY A 142 7.22 -0.48 13.19
N LYS A 143 5.91 -0.67 13.04
CA LYS A 143 5.33 -1.98 12.64
C LYS A 143 5.43 -2.19 11.12
N ILE A 144 5.19 -1.15 10.32
CA ILE A 144 5.40 -1.14 8.85
C ILE A 144 6.82 -0.67 8.54
N SER A 145 7.57 -1.42 7.71
CA SER A 145 8.99 -1.15 7.40
C SER A 145 9.11 -0.25 6.19
N LYS A 146 8.37 -0.59 5.13
CA LYS A 146 8.39 0.12 3.86
C LYS A 146 7.00 0.21 3.25
N ILE A 147 6.78 1.29 2.52
CA ILE A 147 5.60 1.46 1.68
C ILE A 147 6.05 1.72 0.25
N ILE A 148 5.45 1.00 -0.70
CA ILE A 148 5.69 1.16 -2.12
C ILE A 148 4.53 1.95 -2.71
N ILE A 149 4.78 3.16 -3.22
CA ILE A 149 3.81 3.91 -4.03
C ILE A 149 3.98 3.49 -5.48
N ILE A 150 2.89 3.07 -6.11
CA ILE A 150 2.78 2.87 -7.56
C ILE A 150 1.78 3.91 -8.08
N LYS A 151 2.24 4.91 -8.83
CA LYS A 151 1.41 6.00 -9.34
C LYS A 151 1.38 5.99 -10.86
N LEU A 152 0.19 5.94 -11.45
CA LEU A 152 -0.04 6.15 -12.88
C LEU A 152 -0.86 7.42 -13.10
N ASP A 153 -0.56 8.18 -14.15
CA ASP A 153 -1.38 9.32 -14.54
C ASP A 153 -2.62 8.82 -15.32
N PRO A 154 -3.82 9.36 -15.04
CA PRO A 154 -5.01 9.02 -15.80
C PRO A 154 -4.88 9.35 -17.28
N LEU A 155 -5.51 8.52 -18.12
CA LEU A 155 -5.69 8.82 -19.54
C LEU A 155 -6.41 10.16 -19.70
N ARG A 156 -5.90 10.99 -20.60
CA ARG A 156 -6.56 12.21 -21.06
C ARG A 156 -7.42 11.92 -22.27
N ASP A 157 -8.31 12.85 -22.60
CA ASP A 157 -9.18 12.75 -23.79
C ASP A 157 -8.36 12.48 -25.05
N GLY A 158 -8.64 11.34 -25.70
CA GLY A 158 -7.97 10.89 -26.91
C GLY A 158 -6.72 10.03 -26.69
N GLU A 159 -6.26 9.83 -25.45
CA GLU A 159 -5.17 8.90 -25.13
C GLU A 159 -5.70 7.45 -25.04
N THR A 160 -4.97 6.50 -25.63
CA THR A 160 -5.30 5.06 -25.57
C THR A 160 -4.35 4.26 -24.68
N GLU A 161 -3.32 4.91 -24.13
CA GLU A 161 -2.27 4.28 -23.34
C GLU A 161 -1.71 5.25 -22.28
N ILE A 162 -1.32 4.70 -21.13
CA ILE A 162 -0.76 5.48 -20.02
C ILE A 162 0.56 6.12 -20.44
N GLN A 163 0.63 7.45 -20.33
CA GLN A 163 1.81 8.20 -20.75
C GLN A 163 2.86 8.36 -19.65
N LYS A 164 2.43 8.38 -18.38
CA LYS A 164 3.30 8.64 -17.24
C LYS A 164 2.93 7.78 -16.05
N GLY A 165 3.95 7.30 -15.37
CA GLY A 165 3.80 6.54 -14.15
C GLY A 165 5.14 6.26 -13.52
N PHE A 166 5.14 6.01 -12.22
CA PHE A 166 6.35 5.76 -11.46
C PHE A 166 6.10 4.88 -10.23
N VAL A 167 7.20 4.35 -9.71
CA VAL A 167 7.25 3.65 -8.43
C VAL A 167 8.27 4.28 -7.50
N GLU A 168 7.95 4.34 -6.20
CA GLU A 168 8.81 4.84 -5.14
C GLU A 168 8.68 3.98 -3.88
N ILE A 169 9.79 3.80 -3.16
CA ILE A 169 9.82 3.14 -1.86
C ILE A 169 9.98 4.23 -0.79
N TRP A 170 9.24 4.11 0.30
CA TRP A 170 9.28 5.02 1.45
C TRP A 170 9.52 4.24 2.74
N HIS A 171 10.25 4.85 3.68
CA HIS A 171 10.57 4.26 4.98
C HIS A 171 10.80 5.33 6.05
N LEU A 172 10.86 4.91 7.32
CA LEU A 172 11.30 5.78 8.41
C LEU A 172 12.83 5.79 8.53
N VAL A 173 13.38 6.99 8.70
CA VAL A 173 14.77 7.24 9.09
C VAL A 173 14.74 8.27 10.19
N ASP A 174 15.22 7.91 11.39
CA ASP A 174 15.23 8.77 12.58
C ASP A 174 13.85 9.35 12.91
N GLY A 175 12.80 8.51 12.78
CA GLY A 175 11.41 8.90 13.04
C GLY A 175 10.77 9.76 11.95
N GLN A 176 11.48 10.07 10.86
CA GLN A 176 10.96 10.85 9.75
C GLN A 176 10.78 10.01 8.49
N VAL A 177 9.70 10.27 7.78
CA VAL A 177 9.40 9.60 6.50
C VAL A 177 10.31 10.13 5.42
N LYS A 178 11.07 9.22 4.81
CA LYS A 178 11.98 9.51 3.71
C LYS A 178 11.72 8.58 2.53
N LYS A 179 12.01 9.08 1.34
CA LYS A 179 12.06 8.23 0.15
C LYS A 179 13.34 7.40 0.18
N HIS A 180 13.20 6.09 0.00
CA HIS A 180 14.29 5.16 -0.16
C HIS A 180 14.73 5.13 -1.63
N GLY A 181 15.91 5.66 -1.91
CA GLY A 181 16.46 5.72 -3.26
C GLY A 181 15.73 6.71 -4.18
N ARG A 182 15.83 6.49 -5.49
CA ARG A 182 15.25 7.36 -6.52
C ARG A 182 13.92 6.80 -7.02
N ARG A 183 13.07 7.69 -7.51
CA ARG A 183 11.88 7.35 -8.28
C ARG A 183 12.28 6.56 -9.53
N LYS A 184 11.55 5.48 -9.83
CA LYS A 184 11.72 4.70 -11.07
C LYS A 184 10.50 4.89 -11.96
N SER A 185 10.71 5.17 -13.24
CA SER A 185 9.62 5.37 -14.20
C SER A 185 9.02 4.05 -14.63
N LEU A 186 7.69 3.98 -14.67
CA LEU A 186 6.91 2.88 -15.25
C LEU A 186 6.45 3.22 -16.67
N PHE A 187 6.10 4.48 -16.91
CA PHE A 187 5.67 4.98 -18.21
C PHE A 187 6.44 6.25 -18.63
N PRO A 188 6.83 6.37 -19.91
CA PRO A 188 6.73 5.32 -20.92
C PRO A 188 7.59 4.10 -20.52
N PRO A 189 7.19 2.86 -20.91
CA PRO A 189 7.94 1.68 -20.54
C PRO A 189 9.40 1.84 -20.94
N PRO A 190 10.36 1.50 -20.06
CA PRO A 190 11.77 1.63 -20.38
C PRO A 190 12.09 0.75 -21.60
N ARG A 191 13.07 1.17 -22.40
CA ARG A 191 13.54 0.36 -23.55
C ARG A 191 14.15 -0.99 -23.13
N SER A 192 14.53 -1.11 -21.85
CA SER A 192 15.05 -2.34 -21.26
C SER A 192 14.58 -2.45 -19.81
N HIS A 193 13.99 -3.59 -19.47
CA HIS A 193 13.58 -3.94 -18.11
C HIS A 193 14.70 -4.63 -17.31
N ALA A 194 15.87 -4.89 -17.92
CA ALA A 194 16.93 -5.71 -17.34
C ALA A 194 17.45 -5.21 -15.97
N GLU A 195 17.18 -3.96 -15.61
CA GLU A 195 17.61 -3.35 -14.34
C GLU A 195 16.46 -2.74 -13.51
N GLN A 196 15.20 -2.87 -13.96
CA GLN A 196 14.06 -2.36 -13.21
C GLN A 196 13.63 -3.36 -12.15
N LYS A 197 14.19 -3.17 -10.96
CA LYS A 197 13.82 -3.93 -9.75
C LYS A 197 13.69 -3.05 -8.51
N LEU A 198 12.85 -3.46 -7.57
CA LEU A 198 12.88 -2.98 -6.19
C LEU A 198 13.62 -4.03 -5.35
N GLU A 199 14.62 -3.62 -4.59
CA GLU A 199 15.34 -4.51 -3.69
C GLU A 199 14.83 -4.29 -2.27
N LEU A 200 14.31 -5.35 -1.66
CA LEU A 200 13.75 -5.33 -0.31
C LEU A 200 14.51 -6.33 0.55
N SER A 201 15.11 -5.86 1.64
CA SER A 201 15.86 -6.75 2.52
C SER A 201 14.92 -7.68 3.28
N LEU A 202 15.40 -8.85 3.69
CA LEU A 202 14.65 -9.73 4.56
C LEU A 202 14.34 -9.08 5.91
N ARG A 203 15.19 -8.17 6.41
CA ARG A 203 14.83 -7.35 7.58
C ARG A 203 13.57 -6.54 7.32
N ASP A 204 13.41 -5.99 6.13
CA ASP A 204 12.22 -5.20 5.81
C ASP A 204 10.99 -6.09 5.64
N ILE A 205 11.13 -7.24 4.96
CA ILE A 205 10.03 -8.15 4.66
C ILE A 205 9.56 -8.89 5.93
N LEU A 206 10.47 -9.53 6.68
CA LEU A 206 10.12 -10.41 7.79
C LEU A 206 10.13 -9.69 9.15
N ARG A 207 10.91 -8.62 9.28
CA ARG A 207 11.11 -7.84 10.52
C ARG A 207 11.36 -8.72 11.73
N SER A 208 10.50 -8.66 12.74
CA SER A 208 10.62 -9.41 13.99
C SER A 208 10.46 -10.93 13.82
N GLN A 209 10.06 -11.39 12.63
CA GLN A 209 9.92 -12.81 12.31
C GLN A 209 11.09 -13.33 11.48
N LEU A 210 12.14 -12.54 11.27
CA LEU A 210 13.28 -12.93 10.45
C LEU A 210 13.90 -14.26 10.92
N ASP A 211 14.24 -14.36 12.20
CA ASP A 211 14.89 -15.56 12.76
C ASP A 211 13.99 -16.80 12.73
N ASN A 212 12.67 -16.63 12.57
CA ASN A 212 11.70 -17.71 12.56
C ASN A 212 11.33 -18.18 11.14
N LEU A 213 11.41 -17.29 10.15
CA LEU A 213 10.84 -17.49 8.81
C LEU A 213 11.90 -17.43 7.70
N ALA A 214 13.08 -16.87 7.95
CA ALA A 214 14.16 -16.92 6.97
C ALA A 214 14.75 -18.35 6.92
N ASN A 215 14.94 -18.87 5.72
CA ASN A 215 15.59 -20.16 5.52
C ASN A 215 17.11 -20.08 5.79
N GLU A 216 17.74 -21.23 6.01
CA GLU A 216 19.18 -21.30 6.25
C GLU A 216 19.99 -20.66 5.09
N GLY A 217 21.02 -19.90 5.45
CA GLY A 217 21.85 -19.17 4.49
C GLY A 217 21.33 -17.78 4.12
N TRP A 218 20.14 -17.40 4.57
CA TRP A 218 19.57 -16.08 4.36
C TRP A 218 19.62 -15.22 5.63
N GLY A 219 20.09 -13.99 5.47
CA GLY A 219 20.32 -13.02 6.51
C GLY A 219 19.56 -11.72 6.31
N LYS A 220 19.64 -10.88 7.35
CA LYS A 220 18.91 -9.62 7.46
C LYS A 220 19.18 -8.59 6.36
N GLU A 221 20.35 -8.62 5.74
CA GLU A 221 20.72 -7.69 4.66
C GLU A 221 20.51 -8.28 3.26
N ASP A 222 20.21 -9.59 3.16
CA ASP A 222 19.92 -10.21 1.88
C ASP A 222 18.59 -9.71 1.34
N THR A 223 18.51 -9.57 0.02
CA THR A 223 17.41 -8.88 -0.67
C THR A 223 16.64 -9.79 -1.60
N ILE A 224 15.33 -9.55 -1.67
CA ILE A 224 14.46 -10.06 -2.73
C ILE A 224 14.26 -8.96 -3.77
N ALA A 225 14.39 -9.33 -5.05
CA ALA A 225 14.26 -8.42 -6.17
C ALA A 225 12.86 -8.51 -6.79
N LEU A 226 12.04 -7.47 -6.64
CA LEU A 226 10.78 -7.36 -7.35
C LEU A 226 10.99 -6.67 -8.69
N HIS A 227 10.88 -7.41 -9.79
CA HIS A 227 11.05 -6.91 -11.16
C HIS A 227 9.76 -6.27 -11.70
N PHE A 228 9.90 -5.26 -12.58
CA PHE A 228 8.79 -4.56 -13.22
C PHE A 228 9.16 -3.85 -14.54
#